data_AF-A0A2E9C638-F1
#
_entry.id   AF-A0A2E9C638-F1
#
_cell.length_a   1.000
_cell.length_b   1.000
_cell.length_c   1.000
_cell.angle_alpha   90.00
_cell.angle_beta   90.00
_cell.angle_gamma   90.00
#
_symmetry.space_group_name_H-M   'P 1'
#
loop_
_entity.id
_entity.type
_entity.pdbx_description
1 polymer ?
#
loop_
_entity_poly.entity_id
_entity_poly.type
_entity_poly.pdbx_seq_one_letter_code
_entity_poly.pdbx_strand_id
1 'polypeptide(L)'
;MDEKGPQIIIKNTQPYGVMSLVFGFIGIFILSFILSPLAMILGILAIANQEYAAGIIGIIFAILGILTSPILMAIINMPTITYIGNGVML
;
A
#
# COMPACT_ATOMS: atom_id res chain seq x y z
N MET A 1 -0.55 -46.59 24.03
CA MET A 1 -0.53 -46.16 22.62
C MET A 1 -1.76 -45.28 22.45
N ASP A 2 -1.55 -43.97 22.24
CA ASP A 2 -2.63 -42.98 22.23
C ASP A 2 -3.05 -42.75 20.77
N GLU A 3 -4.18 -43.32 20.39
CA GLU A 3 -4.72 -43.32 19.03
C GLU A 3 -5.50 -42.02 18.79
N LYS A 4 -4.76 -40.93 18.54
CA LYS A 4 -5.37 -39.67 18.08
C LYS A 4 -5.72 -39.80 16.60
N GLY A 5 -6.98 -40.16 16.33
CA GLY A 5 -7.57 -40.11 15.00
C GLY A 5 -7.40 -38.74 14.33
N PRO A 6 -7.48 -38.64 12.99
CA PRO A 6 -7.12 -37.45 12.25
C PRO A 6 -7.98 -36.25 12.67
N GLN A 7 -7.38 -35.32 13.43
CA GLN A 7 -7.99 -34.04 13.77
C GLN A 7 -7.86 -33.09 12.58
N ILE A 8 -8.99 -32.70 11.99
CA ILE A 8 -9.04 -31.67 10.96
C ILE A 8 -9.01 -30.30 11.65
N ILE A 9 -7.85 -29.64 11.62
CA ILE A 9 -7.69 -28.29 12.17
C ILE A 9 -8.14 -27.28 11.10
N ILE A 10 -9.32 -26.68 11.27
CA ILE A 10 -9.79 -25.59 10.42
C ILE A 10 -9.13 -24.29 10.90
N LYS A 11 -8.08 -23.84 10.23
CA LYS A 11 -7.41 -22.57 10.53
C LYS A 11 -8.12 -21.43 9.79
N ASN A 12 -8.94 -20.66 10.50
CA ASN A 12 -9.56 -19.45 9.97
C ASN A 12 -8.51 -18.33 9.92
N THR A 13 -7.83 -18.17 8.78
CA THR A 13 -6.83 -17.10 8.60
C THR A 13 -7.53 -15.84 8.12
N GLN A 14 -7.30 -14.72 8.81
CA GLN A 14 -7.81 -13.44 8.35
C GLN A 14 -6.83 -12.83 7.32
N PRO A 15 -7.27 -12.50 6.09
CA PRO A 15 -6.38 -12.21 4.97
C PRO A 15 -5.83 -10.78 4.99
N TYR A 16 -5.26 -10.36 6.12
CA TYR A 16 -4.72 -9.02 6.33
C TYR A 16 -3.56 -8.70 5.37
N GLY A 17 -2.73 -9.70 5.05
CA GLY A 17 -1.63 -9.54 4.11
C GLY A 17 -2.10 -9.26 2.69
N VAL A 18 -3.13 -9.98 2.23
CA VAL A 18 -3.70 -9.75 0.88
C VAL A 18 -4.34 -8.36 0.81
N MET A 19 -5.04 -7.94 1.85
CA MET A 19 -5.60 -6.58 1.92
C MET A 19 -4.51 -5.51 1.86
N SER A 20 -3.43 -5.66 2.62
CA SER A 20 -2.27 -4.74 2.56
C SER A 20 -1.68 -4.66 1.14
N LEU A 21 -1.57 -5.78 0.45
CA LEU A 21 -1.01 -5.85 -0.90
C LEU A 21 -1.91 -5.14 -1.92
N VAL A 22 -3.22 -5.37 -1.86
CA VAL A 22 -4.20 -4.71 -2.76
C VAL A 22 -4.26 -3.21 -2.51
N PHE A 23 -4.35 -2.77 -1.24
CA PHE A 23 -4.34 -1.35 -0.92
C PHE A 23 -3.02 -0.68 -1.25
N GLY A 24 -1.89 -1.37 -1.05
CA GLY A 24 -0.56 -0.89 -1.43
C GLY A 24 -0.46 -0.69 -2.94
N PHE A 25 -0.88 -1.67 -3.74
CA PHE A 25 -0.84 -1.60 -5.20
C PHE A 25 -1.75 -0.49 -5.77
N ILE A 26 -3.00 -0.41 -5.31
CA ILE A 26 -3.93 0.67 -5.73
C ILE A 26 -3.41 2.03 -5.27
N GLY A 27 -2.80 2.07 -4.08
CA GLY A 27 -2.13 3.22 -3.51
C GLY A 27 -0.96 3.73 -4.35
N ILE A 28 -0.45 3.00 -5.34
CA ILE A 28 0.62 3.50 -6.21
C ILE A 28 0.09 4.52 -7.24
N PHE A 29 -1.14 4.32 -7.73
CA PHE A 29 -1.61 5.00 -8.94
C PHE A 29 -2.63 6.12 -8.71
N ILE A 30 -3.54 5.95 -7.74
CA ILE A 30 -4.75 6.79 -7.68
C ILE A 30 -4.78 7.65 -6.43
N LEU A 31 -4.71 7.03 -5.26
CA LEU A 31 -5.04 7.66 -3.98
C LEU A 31 -3.95 7.43 -2.93
N SER A 32 -2.69 7.57 -3.35
CA SER A 32 -1.50 7.27 -2.54
C SER A 32 -1.50 7.95 -1.19
N PHE A 33 -1.97 9.19 -1.11
CA PHE A 33 -2.00 9.96 0.13
C PHE A 33 -2.81 9.29 1.24
N ILE A 34 -3.86 8.55 0.90
CA ILE A 34 -4.75 7.89 1.89
C ILE A 34 -4.49 6.39 1.93
N LEU A 35 -4.37 5.74 0.77
CA LEU A 35 -4.25 4.28 0.68
C LEU A 35 -2.85 3.78 1.09
N SER A 36 -1.79 4.55 0.88
CA SER A 36 -0.45 4.12 1.27
C SER A 36 -0.25 4.04 2.79
N PRO A 37 -0.61 5.07 3.59
CA PRO A 37 -0.57 4.94 5.06
C PRO A 37 -1.40 3.77 5.56
N LEU A 38 -2.57 3.54 4.95
CA LEU A 38 -3.45 2.42 5.31
C LEU A 38 -2.80 1.07 4.97
N ALA A 39 -2.19 0.95 3.80
CA ALA A 39 -1.44 -0.23 3.38
C ALA A 39 -0.24 -0.52 4.30
N MET A 40 0.42 0.53 4.79
CA MET A 40 1.51 0.42 5.77
C MET A 40 1.00 -0.12 7.11
N ILE A 41 -0.11 0.41 7.64
CA ILE A 41 -0.73 -0.06 8.89
C ILE A 41 -1.17 -1.52 8.74
N LEU A 42 -1.83 -1.86 7.63
CA LEU A 42 -2.26 -3.23 7.34
C LEU A 42 -1.09 -4.19 7.13
N GLY A 43 0.02 -3.72 6.56
CA GLY A 43 1.24 -4.51 6.37
C GLY A 43 1.92 -4.84 7.71
N ILE A 44 1.95 -3.88 8.63
CA ILE A 44 2.43 -4.11 10.00
C ILE A 44 1.52 -5.11 10.73
N LEU A 45 0.19 -4.98 10.59
CA LEU A 45 -0.77 -5.95 11.14
C LEU A 45 -0.62 -7.35 10.52
N ALA A 46 -0.29 -7.45 9.23
CA ALA A 46 -0.05 -8.73 8.56
C ALA A 46 1.21 -9.43 9.11
N ILE A 47 2.28 -8.67 9.37
CA ILE A 47 3.49 -9.19 10.04
C ILE A 47 3.16 -9.70 11.45
N ALA A 48 2.33 -8.97 12.21
CA ALA A 48 1.88 -9.41 13.54
C ALA A 48 1.04 -10.70 13.50
N ASN A 49 0.33 -10.96 12.40
CA ASN A 49 -0.49 -12.16 12.17
C ASN A 49 0.28 -13.32 11.51
N GLN A 50 1.62 -13.31 11.52
CA GLN A 50 2.49 -14.31 10.89
C GLN A 50 2.42 -14.37 9.35
N GLU A 51 1.76 -13.41 8.69
CA GLU A 51 1.70 -13.27 7.24
C GLU A 51 2.87 -12.41 6.72
N TYR A 52 4.10 -12.81 7.07
CA TYR A 52 5.32 -12.03 6.83
C TYR A 52 5.54 -11.68 5.35
N ALA A 53 5.36 -12.64 4.45
CA ALA A 53 5.59 -12.43 3.02
C ALA A 53 4.67 -11.34 2.45
N ALA A 54 3.37 -11.45 2.71
CA ALA A 54 2.38 -10.49 2.21
C ALA A 54 2.50 -9.12 2.92
N GLY A 55 2.81 -9.10 4.22
CA GLY A 55 3.03 -7.86 4.97
C GLY A 55 4.25 -7.07 4.49
N ILE A 56 5.39 -7.74 4.26
CA ILE A 56 6.60 -7.07 3.75
C ILE A 56 6.35 -6.52 2.34
N ILE A 57 5.74 -7.30 1.45
CA ILE A 57 5.42 -6.85 0.09
C ILE A 57 4.46 -5.65 0.12
N GLY A 58 3.45 -5.69 0.97
CA GLY A 58 2.51 -4.57 1.16
C GLY A 58 3.17 -3.29 1.65
N ILE A 59 4.12 -3.39 2.60
CA ILE A 59 4.90 -2.24 3.08
C ILE A 59 5.79 -1.67 1.95
N ILE A 60 6.43 -2.53 1.17
CA ILE A 60 7.24 -2.07 0.01
C ILE A 60 6.35 -1.31 -0.98
N PHE A 61 5.16 -1.83 -1.29
CA PHE A 61 4.22 -1.13 -2.17
C PHE A 61 3.69 0.17 -1.57
N ALA A 62 3.50 0.25 -0.26
CA ALA A 62 3.15 1.51 0.40
C ALA A 62 4.26 2.56 0.21
N ILE A 63 5.52 2.20 0.45
CA ILE A 63 6.68 3.08 0.27
C ILE A 63 6.79 3.52 -1.19
N LEU A 64 6.74 2.56 -2.12
CA LEU A 64 6.77 2.87 -3.54
C LEU A 64 5.61 3.79 -3.92
N GLY A 65 4.39 3.54 -3.43
CA GLY A 65 3.24 4.38 -3.74
C GLY A 65 3.38 5.81 -3.24
N ILE A 66 4.05 6.07 -2.11
CA ILE A 66 4.36 7.45 -1.68
C ILE A 66 5.37 8.08 -2.63
N LEU A 67 6.44 7.36 -2.96
CA LEU A 67 7.54 7.85 -3.79
C LEU A 67 7.14 8.09 -5.24
N THR A 68 6.28 7.23 -5.80
CA THR A 68 5.86 7.28 -7.20
C THR A 68 4.51 7.96 -7.40
N SER A 69 3.88 8.51 -6.35
CA SER A 69 2.54 9.06 -6.52
C SER A 69 2.57 10.22 -7.53
N PRO A 70 1.73 10.18 -8.58
CA PRO A 70 1.62 11.29 -9.52
C PRO A 70 1.21 12.59 -8.85
N ILE A 71 0.44 12.51 -7.75
CA ILE A 71 -0.08 13.67 -7.01
C ILE A 71 1.04 14.38 -6.22
N LEU A 72 1.86 13.66 -5.45
CA LEU A 72 3.01 14.29 -4.78
C LEU A 72 4.03 14.79 -5.82
N MET A 73 4.26 14.02 -6.89
CA MET A 73 5.17 14.44 -7.95
C MET A 73 4.67 15.71 -8.66
N ALA A 74 3.35 15.84 -8.89
CA ALA A 74 2.73 17.03 -9.45
C ALA A 74 2.86 18.24 -8.51
N ILE A 75 2.63 18.08 -7.21
CA ILE A 75 2.77 19.17 -6.21
C ILE A 75 4.23 19.63 -6.10
N ILE A 76 5.19 18.71 -6.08
CA ILE A 76 6.61 19.02 -5.91
C ILE A 76 7.23 19.62 -7.19
N ASN A 77 6.79 19.18 -8.39
CA ASN A 77 7.33 19.65 -9.67
C ASN A 77 6.53 20.79 -10.32
N MET A 78 5.45 21.28 -9.69
CA MET A 78 4.67 22.41 -10.22
C MET A 78 5.27 23.83 -10.11
N PRO A 79 6.38 24.15 -9.42
CA PRO A 79 6.87 25.53 -9.44
C PRO A 79 7.60 25.93 -10.75
N THR A 80 7.75 25.04 -11.74
CA THR A 80 8.62 25.30 -12.91
C THR A 80 7.91 25.78 -14.18
N ILE A 81 6.57 25.71 -14.31
CA ILE A 81 5.87 26.12 -15.56
C ILE A 81 4.78 27.17 -15.33
N THR A 82 5.04 28.19 -14.53
CA THR A 82 4.25 29.43 -14.59
C THR A 82 5.12 30.66 -14.34
N TYR A 83 6.25 30.76 -15.04
CA TYR A 83 6.72 32.08 -15.45
C TYR A 83 5.98 32.44 -16.75
N ILE A 84 4.75 32.92 -16.62
CA ILE A 84 4.05 33.62 -17.71
C ILE A 84 4.81 34.94 -17.89
N GLY A 85 5.84 34.89 -18.74
CA GLY A 85 6.70 36.01 -19.04
C GLY A 85 6.13 36.97 -20.09
N ASN A 86 5.05 36.62 -20.78
CA ASN A 86 4.44 37.49 -21.79
C ASN A 86 2.92 37.32 -21.83
N GLY A 87 2.20 38.39 -21.49
CA GLY A 87 0.76 38.46 -21.61
C GLY A 87 0.30 38.57 -23.05
N VAL A 88 -0.82 37.91 -23.35
CA VAL A 88 -1.93 38.45 -24.15
C VAL A 88 -3.19 37.75 -23.64
N MET A 89 -4.18 38.52 -23.17
CA MET A 89 -5.54 38.02 -22.98
C MET A 89 -6.25 38.06 -24.34
N LEU A 90 -6.82 36.93 -24.75
CA LEU A 90 -7.88 36.89 -25.76
C LEU A 90 -9.22 36.85 -25.05
#